data_AF-A0A1Z5L080-F1
#
_entry.id   AF-A0A1Z5L080-F1
#
_cell.length_a   1.000
_cell.length_b   1.000
_cell.length_c   1.000
_cell.angle_alpha   90.00
_cell.angle_beta   90.00
_cell.angle_gamma   90.00
#
_symmetry.space_group_name_H-M   'P 1'
#
loop_
_entity.id
_entity.type
_entity.pdbx_description
1 polymer ?
#
loop_
_entity_poly.entity_id
_entity_poly.type
_entity_poly.pdbx_seq_one_letter_code
_entity_poly.pdbx_strand_id
1 'polypeptide(L)'
;MQHGSLPVVNPLNTSFPEHYAVGLGSGTLRYKTVHTDERPHYINVTAPMSGDWFAAAFTIDADERILQKDLFSSCKSTISGVFSARFAHRVQDLLSDQVSTHTIGSVTYFRFMSPSNAWRVTFTVTNCSINGSAEEPCPLIIRAASGVLPAKCEKLDTSRTFASIHSCLVDCWNSSSSHCQGSLVPTPNVWNYISITPGHSVVDFTLGTESTVCSGDIETVSPKRAKQKQNVHLLKQMLFSTPSEVRAALKNYVTPPTSKGTCWPTFPLT
;
A
#
# COMPACT_ATOMS: atom_id res chain seq x y z
N MET A 1 11.54 5.24 -3.71
CA MET A 1 11.58 4.17 -4.72
C MET A 1 10.43 4.40 -5.70
N GLN A 2 10.71 5.01 -6.84
CA GLN A 2 9.67 5.22 -7.85
C GLN A 2 9.24 3.86 -8.42
N HIS A 3 7.99 3.78 -8.87
CA HIS A 3 7.52 2.62 -9.62
C HIS A 3 8.42 2.42 -10.86
N GLY A 4 9.06 1.25 -10.98
CA GLY A 4 9.97 0.91 -12.08
C GLY A 4 11.47 1.18 -11.85
N SER A 5 11.88 1.75 -10.71
CA SER A 5 13.31 1.90 -10.36
C SER A 5 13.85 0.71 -9.57
N LEU A 6 15.10 0.30 -9.81
CA LEU A 6 15.80 -0.66 -8.94
C LEU A 6 15.95 -0.10 -7.50
N PRO A 7 15.86 -0.95 -6.46
CA PRO A 7 15.99 -0.50 -5.09
C PRO A 7 17.42 -0.04 -4.79
N VAL A 8 17.55 1.12 -4.15
CA VAL A 8 18.83 1.58 -3.59
C VAL A 8 18.90 1.10 -2.14
N VAL A 9 19.80 0.17 -1.88
CA VAL A 9 20.06 -0.37 -0.54
C VAL A 9 21.24 0.36 0.08
N ASN A 10 21.06 0.89 1.30
CA ASN A 10 22.13 1.55 2.05
C ASN A 10 22.48 0.72 3.29
N PRO A 11 23.38 -0.28 3.14
CA PRO A 11 23.70 -1.22 4.21
C PRO A 11 24.51 -0.57 5.36
N LEU A 12 25.20 0.53 5.09
CA LEU A 12 26.10 1.21 6.04
C LEU A 12 25.42 2.38 6.77
N ASN A 13 24.11 2.55 6.59
CA ASN A 13 23.32 3.63 7.19
C ASN A 13 23.93 5.02 6.96
N THR A 14 24.54 5.25 5.79
CA THR A 14 25.11 6.55 5.43
C THR A 14 24.01 7.57 5.14
N SER A 15 24.27 8.86 5.33
CA SER A 15 23.30 9.89 4.95
C SER A 15 23.19 9.97 3.43
N PHE A 16 21.96 9.96 2.90
CA PHE A 16 21.74 10.29 1.50
C PHE A 16 22.15 11.76 1.23
N PRO A 17 22.55 12.10 -0.02
CA PRO A 17 22.91 13.48 -0.39
C PRO A 17 21.80 14.49 -0.06
N GLU A 18 22.20 15.75 0.16
CA GLU A 18 21.25 16.84 0.37
C GLU A 18 20.29 16.93 -0.82
N HIS A 19 18.97 16.93 -0.53
CA HIS A 19 17.87 16.88 -1.51
C HIS A 19 17.59 15.52 -2.17
N TYR A 20 18.19 14.43 -1.70
CA TYR A 20 17.75 13.09 -2.10
C TYR A 20 16.37 12.80 -1.49
N ALA A 21 15.38 12.57 -2.34
CA ALA A 21 14.02 12.28 -1.91
C ALA A 21 13.90 10.81 -1.47
N VAL A 22 14.19 10.56 -0.19
CA VAL A 22 13.92 9.29 0.47
C VAL A 22 12.40 9.12 0.71
N GLY A 23 11.91 7.89 0.69
CA GLY A 23 10.52 7.60 1.04
C GLY A 23 9.47 7.84 -0.06
N LEU A 24 9.86 8.33 -1.25
CA LEU A 24 8.96 8.43 -2.42
C LEU A 24 8.56 7.07 -3.02
N GLY A 25 8.81 5.97 -2.30
CA GLY A 25 8.51 4.63 -2.76
C GLY A 25 8.06 3.71 -1.66
N SER A 26 6.87 3.18 -1.88
CA SER A 26 6.19 2.25 -1.02
C SER A 26 6.78 0.84 -1.15
N GLY A 27 7.88 0.59 -0.44
CA GLY A 27 8.32 -0.77 -0.16
C GLY A 27 8.23 -1.02 1.34
N THR A 28 7.72 -2.18 1.74
CA THR A 28 7.97 -2.67 3.11
C THR A 28 9.36 -3.29 3.10
N LEU A 29 10.36 -2.57 3.62
CA LEU A 29 11.70 -3.13 3.78
C LEU A 29 11.68 -4.19 4.88
N ARG A 30 12.16 -5.39 4.56
CA ARG A 30 12.38 -6.46 5.51
C ARG A 30 13.86 -6.83 5.44
N TYR A 31 14.53 -6.88 6.59
CA TYR A 31 15.94 -7.24 6.66
C TYR A 31 16.18 -8.19 7.82
N LYS A 32 17.22 -9.00 7.71
CA LYS A 32 17.69 -9.88 8.78
C LYS A 32 19.21 -9.94 8.72
N THR A 33 19.86 -9.63 9.83
CA THR A 33 21.30 -9.83 10.00
C THR A 33 21.52 -11.21 10.60
N VAL A 34 22.43 -11.98 10.02
CA VAL A 34 22.71 -13.36 10.42
C VAL A 34 24.21 -13.55 10.59
N HIS A 35 24.59 -14.47 11.48
CA HIS A 35 25.97 -14.92 11.60
C HIS A 35 26.25 -16.00 10.55
N THR A 36 27.50 -16.13 10.14
CA THR A 36 27.95 -17.23 9.29
C THR A 36 27.88 -18.53 10.08
N ASP A 37 26.76 -19.23 10.00
CA ASP A 37 26.48 -20.46 10.75
C ASP A 37 26.10 -21.66 9.86
N GLU A 38 26.23 -21.50 8.53
CA GLU A 38 25.83 -22.48 7.50
C GLU A 38 24.36 -22.92 7.60
N ARG A 39 23.54 -22.24 8.41
CA ARG A 39 22.12 -22.56 8.57
C ARG A 39 21.28 -21.71 7.63
N PRO A 40 20.21 -22.29 7.04
CA PRO A 40 19.30 -21.50 6.25
C PRO A 40 18.50 -20.56 7.15
N HIS A 41 18.43 -19.29 6.75
CA HIS A 41 17.62 -18.26 7.40
C HIS A 41 16.49 -17.82 6.46
N TYR A 42 15.30 -17.65 7.00
CA TYR A 42 14.10 -17.36 6.20
C TYR A 42 13.53 -15.98 6.51
N ILE A 43 13.09 -15.28 5.46
CA ILE A 43 12.24 -14.09 5.54
C ILE A 43 10.89 -14.46 4.93
N ASN A 44 9.88 -14.67 5.77
CA ASN A 44 8.56 -15.06 5.32
C ASN A 44 7.74 -13.83 4.93
N VAL A 45 7.18 -13.86 3.72
CA VAL A 45 6.28 -12.83 3.20
C VAL A 45 4.94 -13.47 2.88
N THR A 46 3.93 -13.18 3.71
CA THR A 46 2.55 -13.63 3.51
C THR A 46 1.77 -12.57 2.76
N ALA A 47 1.00 -12.98 1.74
CA ALA A 47 0.23 -12.09 0.88
C ALA A 47 1.07 -10.90 0.35
N PRO A 48 2.12 -11.18 -0.45
CA PRO A 48 2.88 -10.11 -1.09
C PRO A 48 1.97 -9.30 -2.02
N MET A 49 2.09 -7.97 -1.98
CA MET A 49 1.49 -7.10 -2.99
C MET A 49 2.05 -7.45 -4.38
N SER A 50 1.21 -7.30 -5.41
CA SER A 50 1.64 -7.43 -6.80
C SER A 50 2.71 -6.39 -7.14
N GLY A 51 3.70 -6.79 -7.93
CA GLY A 51 4.77 -5.91 -8.41
C GLY A 51 6.13 -6.61 -8.35
N ASP A 52 7.17 -5.82 -8.60
CA ASP A 52 8.55 -6.32 -8.57
C ASP A 52 9.06 -6.43 -7.13
N TRP A 53 9.57 -7.62 -6.80
CA TRP A 53 10.20 -7.91 -5.51
C TRP A 53 11.69 -8.07 -5.71
N PHE A 54 12.46 -7.42 -4.83
CA PHE A 54 13.91 -7.45 -4.88
C PHE A 54 14.45 -7.98 -3.55
N ALA A 55 15.46 -8.85 -3.63
CA ALA A 55 16.20 -9.33 -2.49
C ALA A 55 17.69 -9.09 -2.72
N ALA A 56 18.39 -8.64 -1.69
CA ALA A 56 19.83 -8.43 -1.71
C ALA A 56 20.43 -8.99 -0.43
N ALA A 57 21.58 -9.62 -0.55
CA ALA A 57 22.42 -10.07 0.56
C ALA A 57 23.82 -9.57 0.28
N PHE A 58 24.44 -9.06 1.32
CA PHE A 58 25.81 -8.55 1.29
C PHE A 58 26.48 -9.04 2.56
N THR A 59 27.75 -9.41 2.45
CA THR A 59 28.61 -9.65 3.60
C THR A 59 29.16 -8.30 4.03
N ILE A 60 28.98 -7.93 5.30
CA ILE A 60 29.70 -6.80 5.88
C ILE A 60 31.02 -7.37 6.39
N ASP A 61 32.05 -7.36 5.55
CA ASP A 61 33.40 -7.62 6.01
C ASP A 61 33.90 -6.37 6.74
N ALA A 62 34.26 -6.52 8.01
CA ALA A 62 34.78 -5.41 8.82
C ALA A 62 36.17 -4.93 8.35
N ASP A 63 36.86 -5.74 7.56
CA ASP A 63 38.21 -5.48 7.07
C ASP A 63 38.21 -5.43 5.54
N GLU A 64 38.37 -4.25 4.95
CA GLU A 64 38.79 -4.08 3.53
C GLU A 64 40.25 -4.49 3.29
N ARG A 65 40.82 -5.32 4.18
CA ARG A 65 42.22 -5.72 4.14
C ARG A 65 42.40 -6.77 3.05
N ILE A 66 43.51 -6.66 2.32
CA ILE A 66 43.94 -7.71 1.40
C ILE A 66 44.29 -8.94 2.25
N LEU A 67 43.41 -9.93 2.28
CA LEU A 67 43.63 -11.20 2.96
C LEU A 67 44.43 -12.13 2.05
N GLN A 68 45.36 -12.88 2.63
CA GLN A 68 46.10 -13.91 1.92
C GLN A 68 45.12 -15.02 1.51
N LYS A 69 45.10 -15.34 0.20
CA LYS A 69 44.30 -16.43 -0.36
C LYS A 69 44.60 -17.73 0.39
N ASP A 70 43.55 -18.48 0.74
CA ASP A 70 43.60 -19.79 1.42
C ASP A 70 43.96 -19.78 2.92
N LEU A 71 44.19 -18.61 3.55
CA LEU A 71 44.36 -18.51 5.01
C LEU A 71 43.03 -18.33 5.77
N PHE A 72 42.02 -17.79 5.08
CA PHE A 72 40.67 -17.56 5.61
C PHE A 72 39.62 -18.20 4.69
N SER A 73 38.59 -18.81 5.27
CA SER A 73 37.46 -19.35 4.51
C SER A 73 36.62 -18.22 3.92
N SER A 74 36.43 -18.20 2.59
CA SER A 74 35.57 -17.20 1.94
C SER A 74 34.12 -17.37 2.43
N CYS A 75 33.54 -16.34 3.06
CA CYS A 75 32.11 -16.33 3.33
C CYS A 75 31.35 -16.16 2.02
N LYS A 76 30.43 -17.09 1.73
CA LYS A 76 29.54 -17.02 0.55
C LYS A 76 28.12 -16.85 1.05
N SER A 77 27.44 -15.83 0.54
CA SER A 77 26.01 -15.64 0.79
C SER A 77 25.22 -16.10 -0.43
N THR A 78 24.25 -16.98 -0.20
CA THR A 78 23.32 -17.44 -1.25
C THR A 78 21.92 -17.02 -0.88
N ILE A 79 21.22 -16.36 -1.80
CA ILE A 79 19.79 -16.08 -1.67
C ILE A 79 19.05 -17.04 -2.59
N SER A 80 17.99 -17.64 -2.07
CA SER A 80 17.02 -18.38 -2.85
C SER A 80 15.62 -17.90 -2.48
N GLY A 81 14.74 -17.88 -3.48
CA GLY A 81 13.34 -17.51 -3.31
C GLY A 81 12.44 -18.69 -3.65
N VAL A 82 11.45 -18.95 -2.79
CA VAL A 82 10.39 -19.91 -3.07
C VAL A 82 9.07 -19.14 -3.07
N PHE A 83 8.31 -19.30 -4.15
CA PHE A 83 6.98 -18.73 -4.26
C PHE A 83 5.94 -19.84 -4.18
N SER A 84 4.99 -19.70 -3.26
CA SER A 84 3.82 -20.58 -3.13
C SER A 84 2.56 -19.77 -3.29
N ALA A 85 1.79 -20.06 -4.35
CA ALA A 85 0.49 -19.45 -4.58
C ALA A 85 -0.63 -20.37 -4.09
N ARG A 86 -1.68 -19.75 -3.53
CA ARG A 86 -2.95 -20.41 -3.26
C ARG A 86 -4.06 -19.53 -3.81
N PHE A 87 -4.97 -20.13 -4.57
CA PHE A 87 -6.15 -19.42 -5.04
C PHE A 87 -7.18 -19.34 -3.93
N ALA A 88 -7.73 -18.15 -3.68
CA ALA A 88 -8.91 -18.04 -2.84
C ALA A 88 -10.12 -18.55 -3.62
N HIS A 89 -10.84 -19.50 -3.04
CA HIS A 89 -12.11 -19.99 -3.57
C HIS A 89 -13.27 -19.18 -2.99
N ARG A 90 -14.36 -19.07 -3.75
CA ARG A 90 -15.61 -18.39 -3.32
C ARG A 90 -15.42 -16.91 -2.96
N VAL A 91 -14.62 -16.19 -3.75
CA VAL A 91 -14.55 -14.72 -3.66
C VAL A 91 -15.80 -14.14 -4.31
N GLN A 92 -16.58 -13.36 -3.56
CA GLN A 92 -17.81 -12.74 -4.01
C GLN A 92 -17.54 -11.37 -4.63
N ASP A 93 -18.24 -11.06 -5.72
CA ASP A 93 -18.14 -9.76 -6.38
C ASP A 93 -19.06 -8.75 -5.71
N LEU A 94 -18.50 -7.61 -5.33
CA LEU A 94 -19.25 -6.44 -4.90
C LEU A 94 -19.24 -5.41 -6.03
N LEU A 95 -20.41 -4.84 -6.29
CA LEU A 95 -20.51 -3.66 -7.14
C LEU A 95 -20.06 -2.45 -6.33
N SER A 96 -19.18 -1.65 -6.92
CA SER A 96 -18.74 -0.38 -6.32
C SER A 96 -19.94 0.53 -6.11
N ASP A 97 -19.96 1.26 -5.01
CA ASP A 97 -20.97 2.30 -4.74
C ASP A 97 -22.40 1.72 -4.63
N GLN A 98 -22.49 0.46 -4.21
CA GLN A 98 -23.72 -0.28 -3.98
C GLN A 98 -23.70 -0.97 -2.62
N VAL A 99 -24.90 -1.28 -2.12
CA VAL A 99 -25.12 -2.06 -0.91
C VAL A 99 -25.60 -3.46 -1.26
N SER A 100 -25.20 -4.46 -0.48
CA SER A 100 -25.59 -5.86 -0.68
C SER A 100 -25.71 -6.58 0.65
N THR A 101 -26.67 -7.49 0.76
CA THR A 101 -26.94 -8.24 1.99
C THR A 101 -26.29 -9.62 1.91
N HIS A 102 -25.65 -10.03 2.99
CA HIS A 102 -24.86 -11.25 3.09
C HIS A 102 -25.15 -12.01 4.38
N THR A 103 -25.11 -13.33 4.27
CA THR A 103 -25.20 -14.26 5.40
C THR A 103 -23.91 -15.07 5.44
N ILE A 104 -23.11 -14.95 6.51
CA ILE A 104 -21.83 -15.64 6.62
C ILE A 104 -21.71 -16.43 7.93
N GLY A 105 -21.22 -17.66 7.85
CA GLY A 105 -20.85 -18.49 9.02
C GLY A 105 -19.35 -18.78 9.11
N SER A 106 -18.56 -18.33 8.13
CA SER A 106 -17.11 -18.52 8.07
C SER A 106 -16.45 -17.32 7.39
N VAL A 107 -15.11 -17.27 7.43
CA VAL A 107 -14.34 -16.26 6.70
C VAL A 107 -14.78 -16.23 5.24
N THR A 108 -15.25 -15.06 4.81
CA THR A 108 -15.75 -14.85 3.45
C THR A 108 -14.98 -13.72 2.80
N TYR A 109 -14.60 -13.92 1.54
CA TYR A 109 -13.83 -12.96 0.76
C TYR A 109 -14.72 -12.27 -0.25
N PHE A 110 -14.53 -10.97 -0.38
CA PHE A 110 -15.17 -10.11 -1.34
C PHE A 110 -14.12 -9.41 -2.18
N ARG A 111 -14.44 -9.07 -3.43
CA ARG A 111 -13.63 -8.20 -4.26
C ARG A 111 -14.47 -7.16 -4.96
N PHE A 112 -13.87 -6.01 -5.24
CA PHE A 112 -14.49 -4.91 -5.97
C PHE A 112 -13.46 -4.14 -6.77
N MET A 113 -13.88 -3.52 -7.87
CA MET A 113 -13.07 -2.55 -8.60
C MET A 113 -13.44 -1.15 -8.15
N SER A 114 -12.44 -0.29 -7.95
CA SER A 114 -12.66 1.13 -7.69
C SER A 114 -12.48 1.96 -8.96
N PRO A 115 -13.14 3.12 -9.09
CA PRO A 115 -12.82 4.09 -10.14
C PRO A 115 -11.33 4.46 -10.16
N SER A 116 -10.78 4.72 -11.34
CA SER A 116 -9.35 5.04 -11.50
C SER A 116 -8.93 6.35 -10.82
N ASN A 117 -9.89 7.25 -10.58
CA ASN A 117 -9.72 8.52 -9.88
C ASN A 117 -10.17 8.46 -8.41
N ALA A 118 -10.48 7.29 -7.86
CA ALA A 118 -10.80 7.14 -6.44
C ALA A 118 -9.53 7.27 -5.59
N TRP A 119 -9.56 8.16 -4.61
CA TRP A 119 -8.45 8.31 -3.65
C TRP A 119 -8.75 7.68 -2.28
N ARG A 120 -10.00 7.29 -2.06
CA ARG A 120 -10.46 6.57 -0.87
C ARG A 120 -11.67 5.73 -1.23
N VAL A 121 -11.73 4.53 -0.67
CA VAL A 121 -12.95 3.72 -0.61
C VAL A 121 -13.27 3.47 0.84
N THR A 122 -14.50 3.75 1.21
CA THR A 122 -15.06 3.52 2.53
C THR A 122 -16.01 2.34 2.45
N PHE A 123 -15.92 1.42 3.40
CA PHE A 123 -16.85 0.30 3.51
C PHE A 123 -17.61 0.39 4.83
N THR A 124 -18.90 0.08 4.78
CA THR A 124 -19.81 0.18 5.91
C THR A 124 -20.60 -1.11 6.07
N VAL A 125 -20.72 -1.56 7.31
CA VAL A 125 -21.60 -2.67 7.69
C VAL A 125 -22.75 -2.13 8.52
N THR A 126 -23.96 -2.45 8.09
CA THR A 126 -25.23 -2.06 8.72
C THR A 126 -26.18 -3.28 8.80
N ASN A 127 -27.30 -3.12 9.51
CA ASN A 127 -28.34 -4.15 9.64
C ASN A 127 -27.79 -5.51 10.09
N CYS A 128 -26.91 -5.50 11.10
CA CYS A 128 -26.29 -6.72 11.60
C CYS A 128 -27.28 -7.50 12.47
N SER A 129 -27.44 -8.80 12.21
CA SER A 129 -28.30 -9.68 13.01
C SER A 129 -27.74 -11.09 13.12
N ILE A 130 -27.97 -11.72 14.26
CA ILE A 130 -27.77 -13.16 14.49
C ILE A 130 -29.14 -13.80 14.67
N ASN A 131 -29.41 -14.86 13.91
CA ASN A 131 -30.66 -15.63 14.02
C ASN A 131 -31.93 -14.74 13.94
N GLY A 132 -31.88 -13.67 13.15
CA GLY A 132 -32.98 -12.71 13.00
C GLY A 132 -33.13 -11.69 14.15
N SER A 133 -32.29 -11.73 15.17
CA SER A 133 -32.21 -10.70 16.21
C SER A 133 -31.12 -9.68 15.88
N ALA A 134 -31.47 -8.40 15.85
CA ALA A 134 -30.50 -7.33 15.63
C ALA A 134 -29.44 -7.32 16.75
N GLU A 135 -28.17 -7.24 16.37
CA GLU A 135 -27.04 -7.26 17.32
C GLU A 135 -26.16 -6.03 17.12
N GLU A 136 -25.98 -5.27 18.18
CA GLU A 136 -25.04 -4.15 18.27
C GLU A 136 -24.25 -4.27 19.58
N PRO A 137 -22.90 -4.32 19.55
CA PRO A 137 -22.02 -4.22 18.38
C PRO A 137 -22.00 -5.47 17.50
N CYS A 138 -21.78 -5.30 16.19
CA CYS A 138 -21.80 -6.39 15.22
C CYS A 138 -20.55 -7.29 15.36
N PRO A 139 -20.68 -8.61 15.45
CA PRO A 139 -19.58 -9.51 15.81
C PRO A 139 -18.74 -9.93 14.59
N LEU A 140 -18.26 -8.94 13.85
CA LEU A 140 -17.49 -9.11 12.63
C LEU A 140 -16.10 -8.49 12.77
N ILE A 141 -15.11 -9.14 12.18
CA ILE A 141 -13.79 -8.55 11.97
C ILE A 141 -13.60 -8.39 10.47
N ILE A 142 -13.39 -7.15 10.04
CA ILE A 142 -13.19 -6.79 8.64
C ILE A 142 -11.71 -6.52 8.40
N ARG A 143 -11.15 -7.14 7.37
CA ARG A 143 -9.82 -6.79 6.84
C ARG A 143 -9.98 -6.41 5.39
N ALA A 144 -9.37 -5.32 4.96
CA ALA A 144 -9.43 -4.89 3.58
C ALA A 144 -8.04 -4.52 3.07
N ALA A 145 -7.77 -4.78 1.79
CA ALA A 145 -6.51 -4.49 1.16
C ALA A 145 -6.67 -4.26 -0.35
N SER A 146 -5.89 -3.33 -0.91
CA SER A 146 -5.82 -3.09 -2.35
C SER A 146 -4.81 -4.03 -3.02
N GLY A 147 -5.18 -4.63 -4.15
CA GLY A 147 -4.29 -5.44 -5.00
C GLY A 147 -3.83 -6.77 -4.42
N VAL A 148 -4.24 -7.10 -3.20
CA VAL A 148 -3.88 -8.34 -2.54
C VAL A 148 -5.01 -8.80 -1.63
N LEU A 149 -5.20 -10.11 -1.52
CA LEU A 149 -6.12 -10.67 -0.53
C LEU A 149 -5.64 -10.31 0.88
N PRO A 150 -6.52 -9.82 1.77
CA PRO A 150 -6.16 -9.55 3.14
C PRO A 150 -5.81 -10.89 3.81
N ALA A 151 -4.52 -11.11 4.05
CA ALA A 151 -4.08 -12.20 4.92
C ALA A 151 -4.61 -11.95 6.35
N LYS A 152 -4.35 -12.89 7.26
CA LYS A 152 -4.31 -12.53 8.67
C LYS A 152 -3.33 -11.36 8.78
N CYS A 153 -3.85 -10.15 8.93
CA CYS A 153 -3.05 -9.03 9.38
C CYS A 153 -2.64 -9.41 10.81
N GLU A 154 -1.60 -10.23 10.95
CA GLU A 154 -0.73 -10.10 12.10
C GLU A 154 -0.38 -8.63 12.16
N LYS A 155 -0.42 -8.06 13.36
CA LYS A 155 0.04 -6.70 13.61
C LYS A 155 1.43 -6.62 13.01
N LEU A 156 1.50 -6.16 11.77
CA LEU A 156 2.76 -5.88 11.13
C LEU A 156 3.26 -4.71 11.97
N ASP A 157 4.45 -4.83 12.53
CA ASP A 157 5.17 -3.74 13.20
C ASP A 157 5.49 -2.63 12.18
N THR A 158 4.47 -2.10 11.51
CA THR A 158 4.55 -1.02 10.54
C THR A 158 4.16 0.26 11.25
N SER A 159 5.07 0.67 12.14
CA SER A 159 5.31 2.08 12.35
C SER A 159 5.52 2.74 10.97
N ARG A 160 4.47 3.40 10.47
CA ARG A 160 4.49 4.38 9.35
C ARG A 160 5.01 3.85 8.01
N THR A 161 4.25 2.99 7.36
CA THR A 161 4.57 2.54 5.98
C THR A 161 3.32 2.55 5.11
N PHE A 162 3.47 2.86 3.82
CA PHE A 162 2.40 2.97 2.80
C PHE A 162 1.49 1.72 2.68
N ALA A 163 1.93 0.56 3.19
CA ALA A 163 1.10 -0.62 3.42
C ALA A 163 -0.11 -0.33 4.32
N SER A 164 -0.02 0.62 5.26
CA SER A 164 -1.09 0.97 6.21
C SER A 164 -2.19 1.84 5.60
N ILE A 165 -1.96 2.50 4.46
CA ILE A 165 -3.00 3.29 3.78
C ILE A 165 -3.78 2.47 2.75
N HIS A 166 -3.16 1.41 2.21
CA HIS A 166 -3.78 0.48 1.26
C HIS A 166 -4.41 -0.73 1.95
N SER A 167 -4.37 -0.80 3.28
CA SER A 167 -4.99 -1.86 4.07
C SER A 167 -5.69 -1.31 5.29
N CYS A 168 -6.71 -2.02 5.78
CA CYS A 168 -7.52 -1.64 6.92
C CYS A 168 -7.88 -2.88 7.73
N LEU A 169 -7.89 -2.75 9.07
CA LEU A 169 -8.43 -3.73 10.01
C LEU A 169 -9.47 -3.01 10.86
N VAL A 170 -10.70 -3.52 10.86
CA VAL A 170 -11.79 -3.00 11.68
C VAL A 170 -12.33 -4.13 12.53
N ASP A 171 -12.33 -3.91 13.84
CA ASP A 171 -12.99 -4.78 14.81
C ASP A 171 -14.35 -4.17 15.15
N CYS A 172 -15.41 -4.72 14.55
CA CYS A 172 -16.77 -4.23 14.73
C CYS A 172 -17.32 -4.55 16.13
N TRP A 173 -16.71 -5.50 16.85
CA TRP A 173 -17.13 -5.88 18.20
C TRP A 173 -16.82 -4.79 19.22
N ASN A 174 -15.66 -4.15 19.08
CA ASN A 174 -15.15 -3.14 20.00
C ASN A 174 -15.37 -1.70 19.51
N SER A 175 -16.09 -1.50 18.40
CA SER A 175 -16.35 -0.16 17.87
C SER A 175 -17.46 0.54 18.66
N SER A 176 -17.20 1.75 19.15
CA SER A 176 -18.16 2.59 19.86
C SER A 176 -19.19 3.28 18.94
N SER A 177 -19.14 3.01 17.63
CA SER A 177 -20.06 3.56 16.63
C SER A 177 -21.20 2.56 16.34
N SER A 178 -22.41 3.07 16.11
CA SER A 178 -23.59 2.28 15.69
C SER A 178 -23.39 1.56 14.35
N HIS A 179 -22.39 1.98 13.56
CA HIS A 179 -22.03 1.38 12.29
C HIS A 179 -20.57 0.97 12.30
N CYS A 180 -20.28 -0.23 11.80
CA CYS A 180 -18.90 -0.67 11.63
C CYS A 180 -18.38 -0.17 10.27
N GLN A 181 -17.38 0.70 10.30
CA GLN A 181 -16.87 1.38 9.11
C GLN A 181 -15.34 1.31 9.06
N GLY A 182 -14.80 1.15 7.85
CA GLY A 182 -13.37 1.30 7.58
C GLY A 182 -13.12 1.93 6.22
N SER A 183 -11.86 2.21 5.93
CA SER A 183 -11.48 2.82 4.65
C SER A 183 -10.08 2.42 4.22
N LEU A 184 -9.84 2.40 2.92
CA LEU A 184 -8.52 2.20 2.31
C LEU A 184 -8.34 3.10 1.08
N VAL A 185 -7.09 3.33 0.69
CA VAL A 185 -6.74 3.95 -0.58
C VAL A 185 -6.68 2.84 -1.64
N PRO A 186 -7.52 2.89 -2.68
CA PRO A 186 -7.51 1.85 -3.70
C PRO A 186 -6.38 2.06 -4.71
N THR A 187 -5.95 0.98 -5.36
CA THR A 187 -5.02 1.04 -6.49
C THR A 187 -5.82 1.10 -7.80
N PRO A 188 -5.57 2.08 -8.69
CA PRO A 188 -6.30 2.19 -9.95
C PRO A 188 -6.17 0.93 -10.81
N ASN A 189 -7.29 0.50 -11.40
CA ASN A 189 -7.36 -0.66 -12.32
C ASN A 189 -6.94 -2.00 -11.71
N VAL A 190 -6.97 -2.13 -10.37
CA VAL A 190 -6.67 -3.37 -9.67
C VAL A 190 -7.85 -3.77 -8.78
N TRP A 191 -8.05 -5.07 -8.58
CA TRP A 191 -9.02 -5.58 -7.62
C TRP A 191 -8.64 -5.19 -6.19
N ASN A 192 -9.60 -4.66 -5.46
CA ASN A 192 -9.54 -4.48 -4.02
C ASN A 192 -10.28 -5.64 -3.35
N TYR A 193 -9.83 -6.04 -2.17
CA TYR A 193 -10.33 -7.23 -1.50
C TYR A 193 -10.73 -6.92 -0.06
N ILE A 194 -11.81 -7.53 0.40
CA ILE A 194 -12.28 -7.48 1.79
C ILE A 194 -12.42 -8.92 2.28
N SER A 195 -11.93 -9.23 3.47
CA SER A 195 -12.25 -10.47 4.19
C SER A 195 -13.04 -10.12 5.45
N ILE A 196 -14.17 -10.80 5.62
CA ILE A 196 -15.05 -10.63 6.78
C ILE A 196 -15.06 -11.94 7.54
N THR A 197 -14.74 -11.87 8.83
CA THR A 197 -14.69 -13.03 9.73
C THR A 197 -15.80 -12.88 10.78
N PRO A 198 -16.79 -13.78 10.83
CA PRO A 198 -17.76 -13.80 11.92
C PRO A 198 -17.11 -14.36 13.19
N GLY A 199 -17.59 -13.92 14.36
CA GLY A 199 -17.10 -14.40 15.66
C GLY A 199 -17.39 -15.89 15.89
N HIS A 200 -18.65 -16.23 16.19
CA HIS A 200 -19.03 -17.60 16.59
C HIS A 200 -20.37 -18.09 16.02
N SER A 201 -21.10 -17.25 15.30
CA SER A 201 -22.44 -17.57 14.79
C SER A 201 -22.58 -17.14 13.33
N VAL A 202 -23.65 -17.61 12.68
CA VAL A 202 -24.04 -17.10 11.36
C VAL A 202 -24.56 -15.68 11.55
N VAL A 203 -23.96 -14.74 10.82
CA VAL A 203 -24.26 -13.31 10.90
C VAL A 203 -24.84 -12.86 9.56
N ASP A 204 -26.00 -12.23 9.62
CA ASP A 204 -26.62 -11.52 8.52
C ASP A 204 -26.27 -10.03 8.61
N PHE A 205 -25.85 -9.42 7.50
CA PHE A 205 -25.48 -8.01 7.48
C PHE A 205 -25.61 -7.41 6.09
N THR A 206 -25.71 -6.09 6.01
CA THR A 206 -25.61 -5.32 4.77
C THR A 206 -24.23 -4.69 4.68
N LEU A 207 -23.54 -4.92 3.56
CA LEU A 207 -22.24 -4.35 3.22
C LEU A 207 -22.39 -3.33 2.11
N GLY A 208 -21.97 -2.09 2.38
CA GLY A 208 -21.86 -1.02 1.41
C GLY A 208 -20.40 -0.67 1.13
N THR A 209 -20.11 -0.30 -0.12
CA THR A 209 -18.85 0.37 -0.50
C THR A 209 -19.17 1.74 -1.06
N GLU A 210 -18.35 2.75 -0.76
CA GLU A 210 -18.48 4.11 -1.26
C GLU A 210 -17.11 4.67 -1.63
N SER A 211 -16.94 5.06 -2.88
CA SER A 211 -15.72 5.60 -3.45
C SER A 211 -15.74 7.12 -3.38
N THR A 212 -14.76 7.70 -2.69
CA THR A 212 -14.48 9.13 -2.80
C THR A 212 -13.57 9.36 -3.98
N VAL A 213 -14.16 9.90 -5.06
CA VAL A 213 -13.45 10.25 -6.28
C VAL A 213 -12.81 11.64 -6.18
N CYS A 214 -11.70 11.81 -6.90
CA CYS A 214 -11.17 13.12 -7.20
C CYS A 214 -12.10 13.80 -8.21
N SER A 215 -12.96 14.72 -7.76
CA SER A 215 -13.76 15.53 -8.67
C SER A 215 -12.83 16.38 -9.55
N GLY A 216 -13.08 16.37 -10.87
CA GLY A 216 -12.48 17.33 -11.79
C GLY A 216 -12.86 18.78 -11.44
N ASP A 217 -13.93 18.96 -10.65
CA ASP A 217 -14.51 20.23 -10.22
C ASP A 217 -13.71 21.00 -9.16
N ILE A 218 -12.39 20.82 -9.12
CA ILE A 218 -11.49 21.91 -8.71
C ILE A 218 -11.36 22.91 -9.89
N GLU A 219 -12.47 23.26 -10.53
CA GLU A 219 -12.54 24.31 -11.55
C GLU A 219 -12.93 25.66 -10.95
N THR A 220 -13.43 25.71 -9.72
CA THR A 220 -13.87 26.98 -9.09
C THR A 220 -12.90 27.55 -8.06
N VAL A 221 -11.76 26.91 -7.79
CA VAL A 221 -10.72 27.50 -6.91
C VAL A 221 -9.37 27.57 -7.62
N SER A 222 -9.21 28.68 -8.34
CA SER A 222 -8.03 29.57 -8.31
C SER A 222 -7.62 30.00 -9.72
N PRO A 223 -7.47 31.31 -9.98
CA PRO A 223 -6.99 31.86 -11.26
C PRO A 223 -5.57 31.39 -11.66
N LYS A 224 -4.93 30.53 -10.84
CA LYS A 224 -3.66 29.86 -11.15
C LYS A 224 -3.76 28.75 -12.20
N ARG A 225 -4.95 28.17 -12.46
CA ARG A 225 -5.13 27.13 -13.50
C ARG A 225 -5.09 27.70 -14.92
N ALA A 226 -5.43 28.97 -15.12
CA ALA A 226 -5.25 29.68 -16.40
C ALA A 226 -3.76 29.82 -16.77
N LYS A 227 -2.87 29.98 -15.77
CA LYS A 227 -1.42 29.97 -15.95
C LYS A 227 -0.84 28.58 -16.26
N GLN A 228 -1.57 27.49 -16.00
CA GLN A 228 -1.03 26.13 -16.12
C GLN A 228 -1.15 25.56 -17.55
N LYS A 229 -2.10 26.02 -18.36
CA LYS A 229 -2.07 25.81 -19.83
C LYS A 229 -0.90 26.56 -20.50
N GLN A 230 -0.40 27.62 -19.86
CA GLN A 230 0.82 28.33 -20.28
C GLN A 230 2.09 27.51 -19.99
N ASN A 231 2.03 26.47 -19.15
CA ASN A 231 3.21 25.73 -18.68
C ASN A 231 3.66 24.56 -19.57
N VAL A 232 2.85 24.13 -20.55
CA VAL A 232 3.35 23.24 -21.62
C VAL A 232 4.33 24.00 -22.52
N HIS A 233 4.16 25.32 -22.63
CA HIS A 233 5.13 26.20 -23.28
C HIS A 233 6.42 26.36 -22.44
N LEU A 234 6.30 26.32 -21.10
CA LEU A 234 7.46 26.36 -20.19
C LEU A 234 8.30 25.08 -20.21
N LEU A 235 7.71 23.91 -20.43
CA LEU A 235 8.49 22.67 -20.66
C LEU A 235 9.40 22.77 -21.90
N LYS A 236 8.95 23.46 -22.96
CA LYS A 236 9.80 23.83 -24.10
C LYS A 236 10.83 24.92 -23.76
N GLN A 237 10.52 25.86 -22.86
CA GLN A 237 11.49 26.86 -22.38
C GLN A 237 12.49 26.30 -21.35
N MET A 238 12.21 25.19 -20.68
CA MET A 238 13.11 24.51 -19.74
C MET A 238 14.32 23.86 -20.43
N LEU A 239 14.24 23.59 -21.73
CA LEU A 239 15.39 23.17 -22.54
C LEU A 239 16.36 24.32 -22.84
N PHE A 240 16.00 25.58 -22.52
CA PHE A 240 16.78 26.78 -22.83
C PHE A 240 16.94 27.77 -21.65
N SER A 241 16.53 27.41 -20.43
CA SER A 241 16.54 28.31 -19.27
C SER A 241 17.62 27.98 -18.24
N THR A 242 17.88 28.94 -17.35
CA THR A 242 19.02 28.90 -16.43
C THR A 242 18.77 28.00 -15.21
N PRO A 243 19.82 27.45 -14.57
CA PRO A 243 19.69 26.45 -13.50
C PRO A 243 18.87 26.90 -12.28
N SER A 244 18.79 28.20 -12.01
CA SER A 244 18.03 28.78 -10.88
C SER A 244 16.52 28.73 -11.09
N GLU A 245 16.05 28.94 -12.32
CA GLU A 245 14.64 28.92 -12.68
C GLU A 245 14.07 27.50 -12.67
N VAL A 246 14.87 26.55 -13.17
CA VAL A 246 14.57 25.11 -13.10
C VAL A 246 14.48 24.64 -11.65
N ARG A 247 15.39 25.11 -10.77
CA ARG A 247 15.40 24.77 -9.35
C ARG A 247 14.17 25.30 -8.61
N ALA A 248 13.69 26.50 -8.94
CA ALA A 248 12.47 27.08 -8.35
C ALA A 248 11.20 26.35 -8.81
N ALA A 249 11.13 25.95 -10.09
CA ALA A 249 10.02 25.18 -10.63
C ALA A 249 9.94 23.77 -10.02
N LEU A 250 11.09 23.08 -9.91
CA LEU A 250 11.19 21.76 -9.26
C LEU A 250 10.82 21.82 -7.77
N LYS A 251 11.19 22.89 -7.05
CA LYS A 251 10.88 23.02 -5.62
C LYS A 251 9.38 23.00 -5.35
N ASN A 252 8.57 23.59 -6.23
CA ASN A 252 7.11 23.57 -6.13
C ASN A 252 6.47 22.24 -6.57
N TYR A 253 7.17 21.46 -7.39
CA TYR A 253 6.73 20.13 -7.85
C TYR A 253 7.08 19.00 -6.86
N VAL A 254 8.16 19.18 -6.10
CA VAL A 254 8.69 18.16 -5.17
C VAL A 254 8.14 18.34 -3.75
N THR A 255 7.63 19.52 -3.38
CA THR A 255 6.98 19.69 -2.08
C THR A 255 5.67 18.89 -2.03
N PRO A 256 5.57 17.86 -1.17
CA PRO A 256 4.32 17.13 -1.02
C PRO A 256 3.24 18.08 -0.50
N PRO A 257 1.99 17.97 -0.99
CA PRO A 257 0.91 18.81 -0.51
C PRO A 257 0.73 18.65 1.01
N THR A 258 0.64 19.77 1.72
CA THR A 258 0.53 19.82 3.18
C THR A 258 -0.88 19.52 3.68
N SER A 259 -1.86 19.32 2.80
CA SER A 259 -3.24 18.98 3.17
C SER A 259 -3.48 17.46 3.08
N LYS A 260 -3.94 16.88 4.19
CA LYS A 260 -4.59 15.56 4.18
C LYS A 260 -5.77 15.60 3.20
N GLY A 261 -5.77 14.74 2.18
CA GLY A 261 -6.86 14.64 1.20
C GLY A 261 -6.55 15.20 -0.19
N THR A 262 -5.28 15.39 -0.55
CA THR A 262 -4.92 15.78 -1.92
C THR A 262 -4.74 14.56 -2.81
N CYS A 263 -5.52 14.54 -3.90
CA CYS A 263 -5.43 13.57 -4.98
C CYS A 263 -3.99 13.39 -5.46
N TRP A 264 -3.53 12.14 -5.52
CA TRP A 264 -2.26 11.82 -6.17
C TRP A 264 -2.34 12.26 -7.64
N PRO A 265 -1.36 13.00 -8.17
CA PRO A 265 -1.36 13.34 -9.58
C PRO A 265 -1.12 12.05 -10.40
N THR A 266 -2.16 11.58 -11.09
CA THR A 266 -2.02 10.59 -12.15
C THR A 266 -1.50 11.31 -13.40
N PHE A 267 -0.21 11.24 -13.65
CA PHE A 267 0.30 11.55 -14.99
C PHE A 267 0.06 10.32 -15.88
N PRO A 268 -0.71 10.43 -16.99
CA PRO A 268 -0.58 9.45 -18.06
C PRO A 268 0.84 9.57 -18.63
N LEU A 269 1.58 8.46 -18.64
CA LEU A 269 2.80 8.36 -19.43
C LEU A 269 2.38 8.16 -20.88
N THR A 270 2.38 9.24 -21.67
CA THR A 270 2.37 9.23 -23.13
C THR A 270 3.56 9.98 -23.64
#